data_AF-A0A920KNU2-F1
#
_entry.id   AF-A0A920KNU2-F1
#
_cell.length_a   1.000
_cell.length_b   1.000
_cell.length_c   1.000
_cell.angle_alpha   90.00
_cell.angle_beta   90.00
_cell.angle_gamma   90.00
#
_symmetry.space_group_name_H-M   'P 1'
#
loop_
_entity.id
_entity.type
_entity.pdbx_description
1 polymer ?
#
loop_
_entity_poly.entity_id
_entity_poly.type
_entity_poly.pdbx_seq_one_letter_code
_entity_poly.pdbx_strand_id
1 'polypeptide(L)'
;MDLTETLREDYPVISLPPEFQPAWSFKKEVVSEYNDDGPMWFWHNISMNEHTGTHFDAPIHWVSGKDLPNNSVDAIPAKDFIAPACVVDCSKEVAEDQDYLLTKDRLIAWEEEHGQIPAGSWVFLRSDWRKIASPDNYANIKEDGAHHPGPDNDCVSVDDQRARRTGFWHGVHRDGCRDCHEF
;
A
#
# COMPACT_ATOMS: atom_id res chain seq x y z
N MET A 1 5.05 16.50 2.81
CA MET A 1 4.13 15.49 3.35
C MET A 1 4.83 14.16 3.21
N ASP A 2 4.92 13.39 4.28
CA ASP A 2 5.44 12.02 4.26
C ASP A 2 4.25 11.06 4.19
N LEU A 3 4.31 10.06 3.31
CA LEU A 3 3.27 9.06 3.08
C LEU A 3 3.76 7.64 3.41
N THR A 4 4.89 7.54 4.10
CA THR A 4 5.56 6.29 4.44
C THR A 4 5.39 5.95 5.91
N GLU A 5 5.05 4.69 6.18
CA GLU A 5 5.07 4.14 7.52
C GLU A 5 6.49 3.75 7.93
N THR A 6 6.80 3.88 9.22
CA THR A 6 8.10 3.43 9.74
C THR A 6 8.20 1.92 9.63
N LEU A 7 9.29 1.40 9.06
CA LEU A 7 9.61 -0.02 9.12
C LEU A 7 9.96 -0.41 10.56
N ARG A 8 9.09 -1.23 11.16
CA ARG A 8 9.25 -1.77 12.51
C ARG A 8 9.14 -3.29 12.46
N GLU A 9 9.79 -3.97 13.39
CA GLU A 9 9.76 -5.44 13.44
C GLU A 9 8.38 -5.98 13.85
N ASP A 10 7.57 -5.13 14.48
CA ASP A 10 6.16 -5.38 14.83
C ASP A 10 5.18 -4.88 13.77
N TYR A 11 5.68 -4.39 12.63
CA TYR A 11 4.83 -3.93 11.54
C TYR A 11 4.15 -5.14 10.88
N PRO A 12 2.84 -5.06 10.59
CA PRO A 12 2.13 -6.17 9.97
C PRO A 12 2.71 -6.57 8.63
N VAL A 13 2.65 -7.87 8.36
CA VAL A 13 2.87 -8.42 7.02
C VAL A 13 1.59 -9.05 6.50
N ILE A 14 1.45 -9.02 5.18
CA ILE A 14 0.38 -9.70 4.44
C ILE A 14 0.17 -11.14 4.93
N SER A 15 -1.04 -11.45 5.41
CA SER A 15 -1.43 -12.84 5.65
C SER A 15 -1.96 -13.46 4.37
N LEU A 16 -1.51 -14.67 4.07
CA LEU A 16 -2.03 -15.50 2.99
C LEU A 16 -2.71 -16.74 3.59
N PRO A 17 -3.61 -17.40 2.84
CA PRO A 17 -4.04 -18.75 3.18
C PRO A 17 -2.84 -19.67 3.50
N PRO A 18 -2.98 -20.60 4.46
CA PRO A 18 -1.87 -21.37 5.02
C PRO A 18 -1.15 -22.27 4.01
N GLU A 19 -1.76 -22.53 2.84
CA GLU A 19 -1.16 -23.25 1.73
C GLU A 19 -0.08 -22.45 0.97
N PHE A 20 -0.03 -21.12 1.13
CA PHE A 20 0.95 -20.26 0.50
C PHE A 20 2.08 -19.86 1.45
N GLN A 21 3.26 -19.57 0.90
CA GLN A 21 4.40 -19.12 1.70
C GLN A 21 4.19 -17.68 2.17
N PRO A 22 4.36 -17.38 3.46
CA PRO A 22 4.18 -16.03 3.98
C PRO A 22 5.35 -15.11 3.59
N ALA A 23 5.06 -13.81 3.52
CA ALA A 23 6.10 -12.79 3.41
C ALA A 23 6.94 -12.73 4.70
N TRP A 24 8.24 -12.44 4.56
CA TRP A 24 9.09 -12.16 5.72
C TRP A 24 8.77 -10.80 6.34
N SER A 25 8.68 -10.74 7.66
CA SER A 25 8.65 -9.49 8.43
C SER A 25 9.96 -8.72 8.30
N PHE A 26 9.89 -7.41 8.53
CA PHE A 26 11.09 -6.58 8.67
C PHE A 26 11.87 -7.04 9.90
N LYS A 27 13.19 -7.18 9.73
CA LYS A 27 14.14 -7.42 10.83
C LYS A 27 15.35 -6.54 10.65
N LYS A 28 15.95 -6.12 11.77
CA LYS A 28 17.24 -5.44 11.78
C LYS A 28 18.16 -6.01 12.86
N GLU A 29 19.43 -6.12 12.54
CA GLU A 29 20.46 -6.63 13.44
C GLU A 29 21.57 -5.60 13.57
N VAL A 30 21.89 -5.19 14.80
CA VAL A 30 22.99 -4.23 15.06
C VAL A 30 24.31 -4.87 14.62
N VAL A 31 25.06 -4.18 13.76
CA VAL A 31 26.38 -4.63 13.31
C VAL A 31 27.49 -4.00 14.16
N SER A 32 27.36 -2.71 14.47
CA SER A 32 28.23 -2.00 15.40
C SER A 32 27.47 -0.86 16.05
N GLU A 33 27.90 -0.46 17.25
CA GLU A 33 27.32 0.65 18.01
C GLU A 33 28.40 1.38 18.81
N TYR A 34 29.28 2.10 18.09
CA TYR A 34 30.37 2.89 18.69
C TYR A 34 31.21 2.07 19.69
N ASN A 35 31.40 0.79 19.37
CA ASN A 35 32.05 -0.23 20.18
C ASN A 35 33.25 -0.83 19.42
N ASP A 36 33.82 -1.92 19.90
CA ASP A 36 34.99 -2.56 19.28
C ASP A 36 34.71 -3.03 17.82
N ASP A 37 33.45 -3.39 17.51
CA ASP A 37 33.04 -3.81 16.16
C ASP A 37 32.88 -2.62 15.19
N GLY A 38 32.86 -1.39 15.69
CA GLY A 38 32.79 -0.16 14.89
C GLY A 38 32.92 1.09 15.76
N PRO A 39 34.15 1.54 16.07
CA PRO A 39 34.37 2.57 17.11
C PRO A 39 33.80 3.95 16.78
N MET A 40 33.55 4.23 15.50
CA MET A 40 33.16 5.56 15.01
C MET A 40 31.82 5.55 14.25
N TRP A 41 31.11 4.42 14.18
CA TRP A 41 29.85 4.31 13.43
C TRP A 41 28.85 3.32 14.05
N PHE A 42 27.58 3.58 13.78
CA PHE A 42 26.44 2.74 14.16
C PHE A 42 25.62 2.40 12.91
N TRP A 43 25.34 1.11 12.71
CA TRP A 43 24.58 0.62 11.56
C TRP A 43 23.99 -0.78 11.82
N HIS A 44 23.04 -1.17 10.97
CA HIS A 44 22.35 -2.45 11.04
C HIS A 44 22.42 -3.20 9.70
N ASN A 45 22.39 -4.53 9.76
CA ASN A 45 21.89 -5.35 8.66
C ASN A 45 20.36 -5.34 8.70
N ILE A 46 19.72 -5.44 7.53
CA ILE A 46 18.26 -5.51 7.43
C ILE A 46 17.83 -6.67 6.52
N SER A 47 16.68 -7.27 6.82
CA SER A 47 16.03 -8.27 5.96
C SER A 47 14.52 -8.03 5.95
N MET A 48 13.88 -8.19 4.79
CA MET A 48 12.43 -8.05 4.61
C MET A 48 12.00 -8.71 3.30
N ASN A 49 10.69 -8.75 3.03
CA ASN A 49 10.13 -9.08 1.73
C ASN A 49 9.92 -7.80 0.89
N GLU A 50 9.82 -7.95 -0.44
CA GLU A 50 9.54 -6.83 -1.37
C GLU A 50 8.23 -6.10 -1.05
N HIS A 51 7.28 -6.77 -0.40
CA HIS A 51 5.95 -6.25 -0.05
C HIS A 51 5.80 -5.86 1.44
N THR A 52 6.90 -5.65 2.17
CA THR A 52 6.87 -5.26 3.59
C THR A 52 6.71 -3.75 3.76
N GLY A 53 5.78 -3.30 4.62
CA GLY A 53 5.58 -1.87 4.90
C GLY A 53 5.07 -1.08 3.68
N THR A 54 5.18 0.25 3.69
CA THR A 54 4.86 1.05 2.49
C THR A 54 5.79 0.64 1.34
N HIS A 55 5.23 -0.02 0.32
CA HIS A 55 5.99 -0.63 -0.78
C HIS A 55 5.38 -0.27 -2.15
N PHE A 56 6.00 -0.78 -3.21
CA PHE A 56 5.61 -0.55 -4.59
C PHE A 56 5.46 -1.87 -5.34
N ASP A 57 4.29 -2.10 -5.93
CA ASP A 57 4.04 -3.28 -6.76
C ASP A 57 4.37 -3.01 -8.22
N ALA A 58 5.37 -3.72 -8.74
CA ALA A 58 5.66 -3.73 -10.17
C ALA A 58 4.77 -4.74 -10.92
N PRO A 59 4.47 -4.56 -12.22
CA PRO A 59 3.57 -5.44 -12.95
C PRO A 59 3.93 -6.93 -12.91
N ILE A 60 5.23 -7.27 -12.81
CA ILE A 60 5.71 -8.66 -12.71
C ILE A 60 5.21 -9.39 -11.45
N HIS A 61 4.77 -8.65 -10.42
CA HIS A 61 4.24 -9.22 -9.18
C HIS A 61 3.04 -10.14 -9.42
N TRP A 62 2.21 -9.82 -10.43
CA TRP A 62 1.04 -10.61 -10.76
C TRP A 62 1.20 -11.41 -12.05
N VAL A 63 0.55 -12.57 -12.11
CA VAL A 63 0.66 -13.51 -13.25
C VAL A 63 0.23 -12.87 -14.58
N SER A 64 -0.70 -11.90 -14.57
CA SER A 64 -1.13 -11.18 -15.77
C SER A 64 -0.09 -10.19 -16.31
N GLY A 65 0.85 -9.75 -15.47
CA GLY A 65 1.92 -8.82 -15.86
C GLY A 65 3.27 -9.48 -16.11
N LYS A 66 3.39 -10.80 -15.91
CA LYS A 66 4.67 -11.54 -15.97
C LYS A 66 5.44 -11.43 -17.29
N ASP A 67 4.73 -11.23 -18.40
CA ASP A 67 5.29 -11.14 -19.76
C ASP A 67 5.30 -9.71 -20.32
N LEU A 68 4.92 -8.70 -19.53
CA LEU A 68 4.95 -7.29 -19.95
C LEU A 68 6.40 -6.77 -20.04
N PRO A 69 6.69 -5.83 -20.95
CA PRO A 69 7.99 -5.16 -20.98
C PRO A 69 8.14 -4.23 -19.77
N ASN A 70 9.39 -4.05 -19.30
CA ASN A 70 9.73 -3.14 -18.19
C ASN A 70 8.87 -3.37 -16.93
N ASN A 71 8.61 -4.64 -16.59
CA ASN A 71 7.62 -5.04 -15.59
C ASN A 71 8.20 -5.28 -14.19
N SER A 72 9.51 -5.20 -14.00
CA SER A 72 10.19 -5.29 -12.70
C SER A 72 10.71 -3.91 -12.23
N VAL A 73 10.91 -3.75 -10.92
CA VAL A 73 11.31 -2.45 -10.31
C VAL A 73 12.63 -1.89 -10.84
N ASP A 74 13.54 -2.76 -11.29
CA ASP A 74 14.82 -2.40 -11.90
C ASP A 74 14.71 -2.05 -13.39
N ALA A 75 13.61 -2.40 -14.05
CA ALA A 75 13.38 -2.18 -15.48
C ALA A 75 12.37 -1.06 -15.79
N ILE A 76 11.53 -0.65 -14.83
CA ILE A 76 10.58 0.45 -15.00
C ILE A 76 11.35 1.75 -15.34
N PRO A 77 10.93 2.53 -16.36
CA PRO A 77 11.58 3.78 -16.71
C PRO A 77 11.54 4.78 -15.55
N ALA A 78 12.68 5.38 -15.16
CA ALA A 78 12.74 6.28 -14.01
C ALA A 78 11.76 7.48 -14.06
N LYS A 79 11.38 7.93 -15.26
CA LYS A 79 10.38 9.00 -15.45
C LYS A 79 9.00 8.63 -14.90
N ASP A 80 8.72 7.34 -14.73
CA ASP A 80 7.44 6.82 -14.26
C ASP A 80 7.31 6.86 -12.74
N PHE A 81 8.41 7.08 -12.01
CA PHE A 81 8.42 7.19 -10.55
C PHE A 81 7.92 8.54 -10.04
N ILE A 82 7.75 9.53 -10.93
CA ILE A 82 7.23 10.85 -10.59
C ILE A 82 6.06 11.15 -11.51
N ALA A 83 4.87 11.23 -10.92
CA ALA A 83 3.64 11.54 -11.64
C ALA A 83 2.70 12.41 -10.79
N PRO A 84 1.77 13.16 -11.40
CA PRO A 84 0.69 13.82 -10.67
C PRO A 84 -0.12 12.82 -9.85
N ALA A 85 -0.78 13.27 -8.79
CA ALA A 85 -1.62 12.43 -7.95
C ALA A 85 -2.98 13.08 -7.72
N CYS A 86 -4.04 12.27 -7.79
CA CYS A 86 -5.42 12.63 -7.48
C CYS A 86 -5.84 11.81 -6.25
N VAL A 87 -6.41 12.48 -5.25
CA VAL A 87 -6.82 11.85 -3.99
C VAL A 87 -8.34 11.86 -3.90
N VAL A 88 -8.94 10.67 -3.96
CA VAL A 88 -10.37 10.45 -3.78
C VAL A 88 -10.62 10.18 -2.30
N ASP A 89 -11.19 11.16 -1.60
CA ASP A 89 -11.52 11.03 -0.18
C ASP A 89 -12.81 10.21 -0.02
N CYS A 90 -12.66 9.02 0.56
CA CYS A 90 -13.71 8.08 0.92
C CYS A 90 -13.74 7.82 2.44
N SER A 91 -13.05 8.66 3.24
CA SER A 91 -12.85 8.40 4.67
C SER A 91 -14.15 8.33 5.47
N LYS A 92 -15.19 9.07 5.06
CA LYS A 92 -16.50 9.05 5.71
C LYS A 92 -17.25 7.76 5.39
N GLU A 93 -17.28 7.39 4.12
CA GLU A 93 -17.93 6.18 3.64
C GLU A 93 -17.28 4.93 4.26
N VAL A 94 -15.94 4.91 4.32
CA VAL A 94 -15.20 3.81 4.95
C VAL A 94 -15.41 3.73 6.46
N ALA A 95 -15.60 4.87 7.14
CA ALA A 95 -15.90 4.87 8.58
C ALA A 95 -17.29 4.30 8.89
N GLU A 96 -18.23 4.38 7.93
CA GLU A 96 -19.58 3.79 8.03
C GLU A 96 -19.61 2.32 7.58
N ASP A 97 -18.83 1.98 6.55
CA ASP A 97 -18.72 0.64 5.98
C ASP A 97 -17.25 0.28 5.73
N GLN A 98 -16.72 -0.62 6.55
CA GLN A 98 -15.35 -1.10 6.44
C GLN A 98 -15.09 -1.94 5.18
N ASP A 99 -16.13 -2.41 4.50
CA ASP A 99 -16.07 -3.14 3.23
C ASP A 99 -16.36 -2.22 2.02
N TYR A 100 -16.36 -0.89 2.23
CA TYR A 100 -16.69 0.07 1.18
C TYR A 100 -15.84 -0.11 -0.09
N LEU A 101 -16.53 -0.18 -1.23
CA LEU A 101 -15.91 -0.23 -2.54
C LEU A 101 -15.98 1.14 -3.23
N LEU A 102 -14.83 1.68 -3.61
CA LEU A 102 -14.75 2.82 -4.52
C LEU A 102 -15.26 2.39 -5.89
N THR A 103 -16.40 2.95 -6.28
CA THR A 103 -17.06 2.63 -7.52
C THR A 103 -16.64 3.57 -8.65
N LYS A 104 -16.83 3.11 -9.89
CA LYS A 104 -16.71 3.95 -11.08
C LYS A 104 -17.54 5.24 -10.99
N ASP A 105 -18.78 5.15 -10.52
CA ASP A 105 -19.68 6.31 -10.43
C ASP A 105 -19.18 7.33 -9.41
N ARG A 106 -18.64 6.87 -8.27
CA ARG A 106 -18.00 7.75 -7.28
C ARG A 106 -16.77 8.45 -7.85
N LEU A 107 -15.98 7.75 -8.67
CA LEU A 107 -14.82 8.31 -9.35
C LEU A 107 -15.24 9.37 -10.39
N ILE A 108 -16.28 9.11 -11.19
CA ILE A 108 -16.81 10.09 -12.15
C ILE A 108 -17.35 11.33 -11.42
N ALA A 109 -18.09 11.16 -10.34
CA ALA A 109 -18.56 12.28 -9.52
C ALA A 109 -17.40 13.11 -8.95
N TRP A 110 -16.30 12.46 -8.54
CA TRP A 110 -15.07 13.16 -8.13
C TRP A 110 -14.49 14.00 -9.29
N GLU A 111 -14.48 13.48 -10.51
CA GLU A 111 -13.99 14.23 -11.68
C GLU A 111 -14.88 15.42 -12.06
N GLU A 112 -16.20 15.31 -11.85
CA GLU A 112 -17.13 16.42 -12.07
C GLU A 112 -16.88 17.58 -11.10
N GLU A 113 -16.47 17.28 -9.87
CA GLU A 113 -16.15 18.28 -8.84
C GLU A 113 -14.74 18.85 -8.99
N HIS A 114 -13.75 18.00 -9.24
CA HIS A 114 -12.32 18.36 -9.17
C HIS A 114 -11.64 18.50 -10.54
N GLY A 115 -12.35 18.17 -11.62
CA GLY A 115 -11.81 18.08 -12.97
C GLY A 115 -11.35 16.67 -13.32
N GLN A 116 -11.21 16.42 -14.62
CA GLN A 116 -10.79 15.12 -15.14
C GLN A 116 -9.41 14.72 -14.62
N ILE A 117 -9.27 13.48 -14.14
CA ILE A 117 -8.00 12.91 -13.71
C ILE A 117 -7.09 12.78 -14.95
N PRO A 118 -5.91 13.43 -14.97
CA PRO A 118 -5.00 13.38 -16.12
C PRO A 118 -4.44 11.98 -16.34
N ALA A 119 -4.24 11.60 -17.60
CA ALA A 119 -3.59 10.34 -17.95
C ALA A 119 -2.18 10.25 -17.32
N GLY A 120 -1.80 9.05 -16.87
CA GLY A 120 -0.53 8.79 -16.19
C GLY A 120 -0.44 9.27 -14.75
N SER A 121 -1.50 9.86 -14.18
CA SER A 121 -1.56 10.25 -12.76
C SER A 121 -1.79 9.05 -11.85
N TRP A 122 -1.27 9.13 -10.62
CA TRP A 122 -1.65 8.29 -9.49
C TRP A 122 -3.08 8.62 -9.04
N VAL A 123 -3.90 7.60 -8.82
CA VAL A 123 -5.21 7.73 -8.16
C VAL A 123 -5.15 7.05 -6.81
N PHE A 124 -5.27 7.84 -5.74
CA PHE A 124 -5.24 7.37 -4.36
C PHE A 124 -6.63 7.36 -3.74
N LEU A 125 -7.03 6.23 -3.14
CA LEU A 125 -8.21 6.14 -2.28
C LEU A 125 -7.81 6.52 -0.86
N ARG A 126 -8.23 7.69 -0.38
CA ARG A 126 -8.02 8.08 1.02
C ARG A 126 -9.17 7.54 1.87
N SER A 127 -8.87 6.53 2.67
CA SER A 127 -9.82 5.87 3.58
C SER A 127 -9.69 6.31 5.04
N ASP A 128 -8.61 7.00 5.40
CA ASP A 128 -8.19 7.21 6.79
C ASP A 128 -8.12 5.89 7.60
N TRP A 129 -7.94 4.74 6.94
CA TRP A 129 -8.03 3.41 7.56
C TRP A 129 -7.16 3.25 8.79
N ARG A 130 -5.94 3.80 8.74
CA ARG A 130 -5.00 3.83 9.87
C ARG A 130 -5.62 4.32 11.18
N LYS A 131 -6.62 5.20 11.12
CA LYS A 131 -7.29 5.77 12.30
C LYS A 131 -8.39 4.88 12.88
N ILE A 132 -8.94 3.96 12.08
CA ILE A 132 -10.11 3.15 12.44
C ILE A 132 -9.79 1.66 12.55
N ALA A 133 -8.75 1.20 11.87
CA ALA A 133 -8.30 -0.17 11.93
C ALA A 133 -7.88 -0.51 13.35
N SER A 134 -8.18 -1.73 13.79
CA SER A 134 -7.54 -2.24 14.99
C SER A 134 -6.05 -2.29 14.69
N PRO A 135 -5.22 -1.56 15.42
CA PRO A 135 -4.13 -2.18 16.07
C PRO A 135 -3.74 -3.63 15.74
N ASP A 136 -3.94 -4.58 16.63
CA ASP A 136 -3.50 -5.97 16.46
C ASP A 136 -4.17 -6.68 15.25
N ASN A 137 -5.05 -6.03 14.48
CA ASN A 137 -5.77 -6.59 13.34
C ASN A 137 -6.21 -5.53 12.30
N TYR A 138 -5.30 -5.13 11.43
CA TYR A 138 -5.33 -3.93 10.58
C TYR A 138 -5.73 -4.29 9.16
N ALA A 139 -5.58 -5.55 8.73
CA ALA A 139 -6.38 -6.10 7.62
C ALA A 139 -7.85 -6.18 8.01
N ASN A 140 -8.14 -6.19 9.32
CA ASN A 140 -9.43 -6.56 9.85
C ASN A 140 -9.83 -7.97 9.36
N ILE A 141 -8.94 -8.96 9.58
CA ILE A 141 -9.24 -10.37 9.32
C ILE A 141 -10.30 -10.87 10.31
N LYS A 142 -11.33 -11.50 9.75
CA LYS A 142 -12.41 -12.22 10.42
C LYS A 142 -12.40 -13.69 9.97
N GLU A 143 -13.40 -14.47 10.39
CA GLU A 143 -13.51 -15.90 10.04
C GLU A 143 -13.62 -16.15 8.51
N ASP A 144 -14.21 -15.21 7.79
CA ASP A 144 -14.46 -15.24 6.34
C ASP A 144 -13.41 -14.48 5.50
N GLY A 145 -12.36 -13.96 6.14
CA GLY A 145 -11.24 -13.30 5.45
C GLY A 145 -11.05 -11.85 5.89
N ALA A 146 -10.34 -11.08 5.07
CA ALA A 146 -10.02 -9.67 5.35
C ALA A 146 -11.18 -8.75 4.93
N HIS A 147 -11.51 -7.79 5.79
CA HIS A 147 -12.59 -6.81 5.57
C HIS A 147 -12.03 -5.40 5.57
N HIS A 148 -11.69 -4.89 4.40
CA HIS A 148 -11.13 -3.57 4.22
C HIS A 148 -11.61 -2.96 2.91
N PRO A 149 -11.59 -1.63 2.78
CA PRO A 149 -12.08 -0.99 1.57
C PRO A 149 -11.22 -1.37 0.38
N GLY A 150 -11.73 -1.11 -0.81
CA GLY A 150 -11.07 -1.43 -2.07
C GLY A 150 -11.71 -0.70 -3.23
N PRO A 151 -11.16 -0.76 -4.44
CA PRO A 151 -11.91 -0.46 -5.65
C PRO A 151 -12.89 -1.60 -5.98
N ASP A 152 -13.95 -1.32 -6.73
CA ASP A 152 -14.63 -2.36 -7.50
C ASP A 152 -13.92 -2.62 -8.85
N ASN A 153 -14.30 -3.70 -9.54
CA ASN A 153 -13.71 -4.09 -10.81
C ASN A 153 -13.93 -3.04 -11.93
N ASP A 154 -15.06 -2.34 -11.91
CA ASP A 154 -15.39 -1.35 -12.92
C ASP A 154 -14.55 -0.08 -12.77
N CYS A 155 -14.24 0.31 -11.52
CA CYS A 155 -13.34 1.38 -11.16
C CYS A 155 -11.93 1.09 -11.68
N VAL A 156 -11.39 -0.11 -11.40
CA VAL A 156 -10.06 -0.52 -11.90
C VAL A 156 -10.03 -0.52 -13.43
N SER A 157 -11.08 -1.06 -14.06
CA SER A 157 -11.17 -1.16 -15.52
C SER A 157 -11.18 0.22 -16.19
N VAL A 158 -11.86 1.21 -15.60
CA VAL A 158 -11.88 2.58 -16.13
C VAL A 158 -10.53 3.26 -15.99
N ASP A 159 -9.81 3.04 -14.89
CA ASP A 159 -8.48 3.61 -14.72
C ASP A 159 -7.47 3.02 -15.70
N ASP A 160 -7.50 1.70 -15.91
CA ASP A 160 -6.65 1.01 -16.90
C ASP A 160 -6.93 1.53 -18.33
N GLN A 161 -8.20 1.60 -18.72
CA GLN A 161 -8.61 2.11 -20.04
C GLN A 161 -8.20 3.57 -20.28
N ARG A 162 -8.06 4.36 -19.21
CA ARG A 162 -7.67 5.77 -19.28
C ARG A 162 -6.17 5.98 -19.05
N ALA A 163 -5.38 4.91 -19.08
CA ALA A 163 -3.94 4.90 -18.88
C ALA A 163 -3.52 5.64 -17.60
N ARG A 164 -4.30 5.45 -16.52
CA ARG A 164 -3.98 5.99 -15.20
C ARG A 164 -3.11 5.01 -14.45
N ARG A 165 -2.27 5.54 -13.58
CA ARG A 165 -1.51 4.71 -12.65
C ARG A 165 -2.41 4.51 -11.45
N THR A 166 -2.85 3.28 -11.24
CA THR A 166 -3.60 2.98 -10.04
C THR A 166 -2.61 2.69 -8.93
N GLY A 167 -2.52 3.61 -7.98
CA GLY A 167 -1.74 3.43 -6.76
C GLY A 167 -2.75 3.28 -5.65
N PHE A 168 -3.05 2.05 -5.26
CA PHE A 168 -3.85 1.83 -4.07
C PHE A 168 -2.99 2.15 -2.84
N TRP A 169 -2.98 3.43 -2.44
CA TRP A 169 -2.56 3.77 -1.08
C TRP A 169 -3.73 3.46 -0.15
N HIS A 170 -3.95 2.17 0.04
CA HIS A 170 -4.66 1.72 1.19
C HIS A 170 -3.65 1.79 2.32
N GLY A 171 -3.93 2.59 3.34
CA GLY A 171 -3.38 2.33 4.67
C GLY A 171 -3.93 1.01 5.20
N VAL A 172 -4.03 -0.04 4.38
CA VAL A 172 -4.40 -1.41 4.70
C VAL A 172 -3.42 -2.23 3.90
N HIS A 173 -2.35 -2.67 4.55
CA HIS A 173 -1.87 -3.99 4.19
C HIS A 173 -3.00 -4.95 4.51
N ARG A 174 -3.04 -6.10 3.85
CA ARG A 174 -3.44 -7.27 4.61
C ARG A 174 -2.61 -7.27 5.93
N ASP A 175 -3.21 -6.82 7.03
CA ASP A 175 -2.99 -7.17 8.45
C ASP A 175 -2.43 -6.11 9.40
N GLY A 176 -2.66 -6.35 10.72
CA GLY A 176 -2.51 -5.60 12.01
C GLY A 176 -1.24 -4.90 12.46
N CYS A 177 -1.25 -3.60 12.83
CA CYS A 177 -0.69 -3.25 14.17
C CYS A 177 -1.16 -1.91 14.83
N ARG A 178 -0.95 -1.90 16.17
CA ARG A 178 -1.37 -1.10 17.34
C ARG A 178 -0.57 0.15 17.60
N ASP A 179 -1.25 1.07 18.28
CA ASP A 179 -0.77 2.23 19.04
C ASP A 179 0.10 3.26 18.31
N CYS A 180 -0.47 4.46 18.16
CA CYS A 180 0.17 5.74 18.48
C CYS A 180 -0.94 6.78 18.65
N HIS A 181 -1.20 7.15 19.92
CA HIS A 181 -1.88 8.40 20.24
C HIS A 181 -1.06 9.58 19.71
N GLU A 182 -1.77 10.61 19.27
CA GLU A 182 -1.27 11.88 18.72
C GLU A 182 -0.79 11.77 17.26
N PHE A 183 -1.68 12.10 16.31
CA PHE A 183 -1.56 13.16 15.29
C PHE A 183 -2.85 13.24 14.46
#